data_AF-A0A443SQY7-F1
#
_entry.id   AF-A0A443SQY7-F1
#
_cell.length_a   1.000
_cell.length_b   1.000
_cell.length_c   1.000
_cell.angle_alpha   90.00
_cell.angle_beta   90.00
_cell.angle_gamma   90.00
#
_symmetry.space_group_name_H-M   'P 1'
#
loop_
_entity.id
_entity.type
_entity.pdbx_description
1 polymer ?
#
loop_
_entity_poly.entity_id
_entity_poly.type
_entity_poly.pdbx_seq_one_letter_code
_entity_poly.pdbx_strand_id
1 'polypeptide(L)'
;RWVYVDPVNGKVDDVSDIAKHTCNPLLYVFAFDNKNYVSDVTKKYNQKWTEREFRVNRVNEQWLQETLNAFKSPFTEISDEDLQMKQIVSKQPLPSTLAAFKNHPLYVLDKHLLKYEVIYPEDAPRITSFRGSSVYSREYVQTVHSDIYWRRQGRVIRSGEVAYKVSKARPKWNKISQKMVRDLPLELFGYWQTEPFVPPVAKDGKVPRNEFGNVELFQANMLPKGTVHLPIPGLLRIANKLGIDCVPAVVGFDVHARGGGTHPVYDGFVVCEEFKEVLLAAYDEEEENSRKRLQEKKTIRALKNWRRLVKSAMIRDKVRKKYLSEV
;
A
#
# COMPACT_ATOMS: atom_id res chain seq x y z
N ARG A 1 23.94 31.78 1.15
CA ARG A 1 23.12 31.54 2.38
C ARG A 1 21.96 32.51 2.45
N TRP A 2 20.77 32.02 2.77
CA TRP A 2 19.57 32.81 3.02
C TRP A 2 19.67 33.47 4.40
N VAL A 3 19.43 34.78 4.42
CA VAL A 3 19.45 35.61 5.63
C VAL A 3 18.01 35.83 6.07
N TYR A 4 17.73 35.54 7.34
CA TYR A 4 16.43 35.85 7.94
C TYR A 4 16.30 37.37 8.12
N VAL A 5 15.18 37.94 7.68
CA VAL A 5 14.87 39.37 7.85
C VAL A 5 13.43 39.48 8.32
N ASP A 6 13.24 40.13 9.46
CA ASP A 6 11.94 40.53 9.98
C ASP A 6 11.92 42.06 10.10
N PRO A 7 11.35 42.76 9.10
CA PRO A 7 11.34 44.21 9.08
C PRO A 7 10.37 44.81 10.11
N VAL A 8 9.41 44.04 10.61
CA VAL A 8 8.41 44.52 11.59
C VAL A 8 9.05 44.64 12.97
N ASN A 9 9.86 43.65 13.35
CA ASN A 9 10.56 43.63 14.63
C ASN A 9 12.02 44.12 14.56
N GLY A 10 12.48 44.55 13.38
CA GLY A 10 13.84 45.08 13.17
C GLY A 10 14.95 44.05 13.37
N LYS A 11 14.69 42.77 13.03
CA LYS A 11 15.65 41.67 13.20
C LYS A 11 16.28 41.27 11.88
N VAL A 12 17.59 41.03 11.89
CA VAL A 12 18.37 40.55 10.74
C VAL A 12 19.32 39.44 11.21
N ASP A 13 19.30 38.30 10.52
CA ASP A 13 20.09 37.09 10.79
C ASP A 13 19.96 36.54 12.23
N ASP A 14 18.92 36.95 12.97
CA ASP A 14 18.61 36.51 14.33
C ASP A 14 17.24 35.82 14.37
N VAL A 15 17.26 34.50 14.50
CA VAL A 15 16.06 33.65 14.55
C VAL A 15 15.64 33.30 15.98
N SER A 16 16.33 33.80 17.01
CA SER A 16 16.12 33.39 18.41
C SER A 16 14.71 33.73 18.93
N ASP A 17 14.14 34.83 18.46
CA ASP A 17 12.83 35.34 18.91
C ASP A 17 11.68 34.96 17.97
N ILE A 18 11.92 34.19 16.89
CA ILE A 18 10.89 33.93 15.87
C ILE A 18 9.61 33.33 16.49
N ALA A 19 9.76 32.39 17.43
CA ALA A 19 8.64 31.74 18.10
C ALA A 19 7.82 32.69 18.99
N LYS A 20 8.36 33.86 19.40
CA LYS A 20 7.63 34.88 20.17
C LYS A 20 6.72 35.73 19.29
N HIS A 21 7.08 35.88 18.02
CA HIS A 21 6.40 36.75 17.05
C HIS A 21 5.55 35.96 16.04
N THR A 22 5.54 34.63 16.12
CA THR A 22 4.77 33.73 15.23
C THR A 22 3.80 32.83 16.00
N CYS A 23 3.25 31.82 15.32
CA CYS A 23 2.47 30.76 15.96
C CYS A 23 3.33 29.92 16.92
N ASN A 24 2.70 29.44 18.00
CA ASN A 24 3.29 28.52 18.96
C ASN A 24 2.35 27.31 19.15
N PRO A 25 2.79 26.08 18.79
CA PRO A 25 4.11 25.72 18.28
C PRO A 25 4.33 26.09 16.81
N LEU A 26 5.56 26.51 16.48
CA LEU A 26 6.00 26.75 15.09
C LEU A 26 6.26 25.41 14.39
N LEU A 27 5.25 24.87 13.71
CA LEU A 27 5.31 23.51 13.14
C LEU A 27 5.72 23.46 11.67
N TYR A 28 5.47 24.52 10.90
CA TYR A 28 5.73 24.57 9.46
C TYR A 28 6.28 25.94 9.08
N VAL A 29 7.42 25.95 8.38
CA VAL A 29 7.97 27.14 7.74
C VAL A 29 8.32 26.75 6.32
N PHE A 30 7.59 27.33 5.36
CA PHE A 30 7.83 27.14 3.93
C PHE A 30 8.47 28.38 3.35
N ALA A 31 9.52 28.17 2.57
CA ALA A 31 10.18 29.20 1.80
C ALA A 31 9.72 29.11 0.34
N PHE A 32 9.35 30.25 -0.24
CA PHE A 32 9.03 30.39 -1.66
C PHE A 32 10.13 31.23 -2.30
N ASP A 33 10.72 30.75 -3.39
CA ASP A 33 11.69 31.53 -4.15
C ASP A 33 11.02 32.34 -5.27
N ASN A 34 11.82 33.16 -5.99
CA ASN A 34 11.34 33.98 -7.10
C ASN A 34 10.81 33.17 -8.30
N LYS A 35 11.04 31.85 -8.32
CA LYS A 35 10.55 30.91 -9.34
C LYS A 35 9.34 30.11 -8.85
N ASN A 36 8.78 30.43 -7.68
CA ASN A 36 7.69 29.73 -7.00
C ASN A 36 8.02 28.29 -6.59
N TYR A 37 9.31 27.94 -6.46
CA TYR A 37 9.69 26.69 -5.84
C TYR A 37 9.54 26.77 -4.33
N VAL A 38 9.14 25.65 -3.73
CA VAL A 38 8.82 25.56 -2.30
C VAL A 38 9.80 24.65 -1.59
N SER A 39 10.35 25.13 -0.47
CA SER A 39 11.21 24.34 0.41
C SER A 39 10.70 24.37 1.86
N ASP A 40 10.68 23.22 2.52
CA ASP A 40 10.44 23.15 3.96
C ASP A 40 11.73 23.52 4.71
N VAL A 41 11.74 24.73 5.25
CA VAL A 41 12.86 25.29 6.01
C VAL A 41 12.62 25.24 7.52
N THR A 42 11.63 24.46 7.99
CA THR A 42 11.23 24.45 9.40
C THR A 42 12.37 24.14 10.36
N LYS A 43 13.29 23.23 10.00
CA LYS A 43 14.42 22.83 10.87
C LYS A 43 15.40 23.99 11.15
N LYS A 44 15.40 25.04 10.31
CA LYS A 44 16.19 26.26 10.51
C LYS A 44 15.63 27.14 11.62
N TYR A 45 14.31 27.13 11.78
CA TYR A 45 13.59 28.05 12.66
C TYR A 45 13.04 27.39 13.93
N ASN A 46 12.94 26.06 13.98
CA ASN A 46 12.53 25.34 15.18
C ASN A 46 13.58 24.30 15.59
N GLN A 47 14.38 24.61 16.61
CA GLN A 47 15.41 23.71 17.13
C GLN A 47 14.85 22.43 17.78
N LYS A 48 13.57 22.44 18.19
CA LYS A 48 12.88 21.30 18.81
C LYS A 48 12.29 20.33 17.80
N TRP A 49 12.66 20.45 16.51
CA TRP A 49 12.09 19.63 15.43
C TRP A 49 12.30 18.11 15.62
N THR A 50 13.30 17.71 16.39
CA THR A 50 13.58 16.30 16.73
C THR A 50 12.71 15.77 17.87
N GLU A 51 12.16 16.66 18.71
CA GLU A 51 11.37 16.30 19.88
C GLU A 51 10.05 15.62 19.48
N ARG A 52 9.57 14.75 20.37
CA ARG A 52 8.33 14.00 20.12
C ARG A 52 7.14 14.92 19.91
N GLU A 53 7.01 15.97 20.72
CA GLU A 53 5.88 16.91 20.68
C GLU A 53 5.74 17.60 19.32
N PHE A 54 6.86 18.07 18.76
CA PHE A 54 6.87 18.64 17.41
C PHE A 54 6.42 17.62 16.35
N ARG A 55 6.96 16.39 16.41
CA ARG A 55 6.73 15.38 15.38
C ARG A 55 5.32 14.80 15.38
N VAL A 56 4.68 14.65 16.54
CA VAL A 56 3.30 14.13 16.62
C VAL A 56 2.25 15.17 16.18
N ASN A 57 2.59 16.45 16.25
CA ASN A 57 1.73 17.55 15.79
C ASN A 57 1.93 17.88 14.30
N ARG A 58 2.89 17.23 13.64
CA ARG A 58 3.07 17.35 12.18
C ARG A 58 2.29 16.30 11.42
N VAL A 59 1.93 16.64 10.18
CA VAL A 59 1.44 15.69 9.19
C VAL A 59 2.51 14.63 8.90
N ASN A 60 2.07 13.52 8.31
CA ASN A 60 2.98 12.48 7.86
C ASN A 60 4.04 13.06 6.90
N GLU A 61 5.31 12.79 7.18
CA GLU A 61 6.45 13.35 6.44
C GLU A 61 6.47 12.89 4.97
N GLN A 62 6.10 11.63 4.69
CA GLN A 62 6.02 11.11 3.32
C GLN A 62 4.94 11.85 2.53
N TRP A 63 3.75 12.01 3.11
CA TRP A 63 2.68 12.78 2.48
C TRP A 63 3.08 14.23 2.22
N LEU A 64 3.78 14.86 3.16
CA LEU A 64 4.27 16.23 2.97
C LEU A 64 5.29 16.31 1.83
N GLN A 65 6.24 15.37 1.76
CA GLN A 65 7.23 15.31 0.69
C GLN A 65 6.59 15.08 -0.68
N GLU A 66 5.58 14.20 -0.78
CA GLU A 66 4.80 13.97 -1.99
C GLU A 66 4.02 15.22 -2.41
N THR A 67 3.39 15.90 -1.45
CA THR A 67 2.64 17.14 -1.69
C THR A 67 3.54 18.27 -2.20
N LEU A 68 4.71 18.44 -1.60
CA LEU A 68 5.68 19.47 -2.02
C LEU A 68 6.41 19.10 -3.31
N ASN A 69 6.36 17.84 -3.75
CA ASN A 69 7.11 17.38 -4.91
C ASN A 69 6.75 18.13 -6.20
N ALA A 70 5.48 18.53 -6.35
CA ALA A 70 5.02 19.32 -7.49
C ALA A 70 5.63 20.74 -7.56
N PHE A 71 6.13 21.24 -6.42
CA PHE A 71 6.70 22.58 -6.27
C PHE A 71 8.22 22.55 -6.06
N LYS A 72 8.87 21.38 -6.19
CA LYS A 72 10.32 21.30 -6.08
C LYS A 72 11.00 21.89 -7.31
N SER A 73 12.17 22.47 -7.08
CA SER A 73 13.07 22.89 -8.15
C SER A 73 13.44 21.67 -9.02
N PRO A 74 13.42 21.79 -10.36
CA PRO A 74 13.90 20.75 -11.27
C PRO A 74 15.43 20.62 -11.25
N PHE A 75 16.14 21.60 -10.66
CA PHE A 75 17.58 21.54 -10.49
C PHE A 75 17.91 20.63 -9.31
N THR A 76 18.72 19.60 -9.56
CA THR A 76 19.16 18.61 -8.57
C THR A 76 20.44 19.02 -7.84
N GLU A 77 21.02 20.16 -8.19
CA GLU A 77 22.17 20.71 -7.48
C GLU A 77 21.79 20.97 -6.02
N ILE A 78 22.64 20.45 -5.12
CA ILE A 78 22.49 20.69 -3.69
C ILE A 78 22.68 22.19 -3.46
N SER A 79 21.63 22.87 -3.04
CA SER A 79 21.69 24.29 -2.78
C SER A 79 22.52 24.59 -1.53
N ASP A 80 23.01 25.83 -1.41
CA ASP A 80 23.60 26.33 -0.17
C ASP A 80 22.68 26.13 1.04
N GLU A 81 21.36 26.20 0.86
CA GLU A 81 20.39 25.96 1.93
C GLU A 81 20.33 24.51 2.35
N ASP A 82 20.40 23.56 1.39
CA ASP A 82 20.46 22.15 1.71
C ASP A 82 21.73 21.82 2.52
N LEU A 83 22.85 22.45 2.18
CA LEU A 83 24.09 22.34 2.96
C LEU A 83 23.94 22.94 4.36
N GLN A 84 23.33 24.13 4.49
CA GLN A 84 23.09 24.76 5.79
C GLN A 84 22.16 23.90 6.65
N MET A 85 21.10 23.34 6.07
CA MET A 85 20.17 22.44 6.74
C MET A 85 20.88 21.17 7.21
N LYS A 86 21.73 20.57 6.37
CA LYS A 86 22.58 19.44 6.77
C LYS A 86 23.50 19.79 7.93
N GLN A 87 24.09 20.98 7.94
CA GLN A 87 24.93 21.44 9.06
C GLN A 87 24.11 21.66 10.35
N ILE A 88 22.90 22.19 10.26
CA ILE A 88 21.99 22.35 11.41
C ILE A 88 21.64 20.98 11.99
N VAL A 89 21.35 20.00 11.12
CA VAL A 89 21.07 18.62 11.52
C VAL A 89 22.30 17.98 12.17
N SER A 90 23.51 18.16 11.60
CA SER A 90 24.74 17.54 12.12
C SER A 90 25.21 18.13 13.45
N LYS A 91 24.90 19.41 13.72
CA LYS A 91 25.23 20.09 14.98
C LYS A 91 24.23 19.80 16.10
N GLN A 92 23.16 19.05 15.84
CA GLN A 92 22.19 18.70 16.88
C GLN A 92 22.84 17.86 17.98
N PRO A 93 22.65 18.24 19.26
CA PRO A 93 23.13 17.43 20.36
C PRO A 93 22.42 16.08 20.40
N LEU A 94 23.08 15.08 20.97
CA LEU A 94 22.45 13.80 21.23
C LEU A 94 21.29 13.96 22.23
N PRO A 95 20.21 13.17 22.10
CA PRO A 95 19.13 13.17 23.08
C PRO A 95 19.65 12.90 24.50
N SER A 96 19.17 13.68 25.47
CA SER A 96 19.64 13.60 26.87
C SER A 96 18.96 12.50 27.69
N THR A 97 17.89 11.89 27.18
CA THR A 97 17.10 10.87 27.89
C THR A 97 16.83 9.65 27.01
N LEU A 98 16.67 8.47 27.64
CA LEU A 98 16.31 7.24 26.93
C LEU A 98 14.98 7.37 26.17
N ALA A 99 14.00 8.08 26.73
CA ALA A 99 12.70 8.28 26.09
C ALA A 99 12.82 9.11 24.81
N ALA A 100 13.71 10.11 24.78
CA ALA A 100 13.92 10.97 23.61
C ALA A 100 14.55 10.23 22.42
N PHE A 101 15.30 9.14 22.65
CA PHE A 101 15.78 8.27 21.57
C PHE A 101 14.67 7.45 20.90
N LYS A 102 13.51 7.24 21.53
CA LYS A 102 12.43 6.45 20.93
C LYS A 102 11.86 7.19 19.72
N ASN A 103 11.90 6.53 18.56
CA ASN A 103 11.51 7.08 17.26
C ASN A 103 12.28 8.36 16.89
N HIS A 104 13.45 8.67 17.47
CA HIS A 104 14.20 9.89 17.13
C HIS A 104 14.58 9.89 15.65
N PRO A 105 14.48 11.03 14.92
CA PRO A 105 14.67 11.04 13.46
C PRO A 105 16.08 10.73 12.99
N LEU A 106 17.10 11.08 13.78
CA LEU A 106 18.52 10.95 13.39
C LEU A 106 19.25 9.80 14.07
N TYR A 107 18.75 9.34 15.22
CA TYR A 107 19.52 8.47 16.10
C TYR A 107 18.63 7.35 16.59
N VAL A 108 19.23 6.20 16.87
CA VAL A 108 18.55 5.06 17.44
C VAL A 108 19.48 4.38 18.45
N LEU A 109 18.89 3.78 19.48
CA LEU A 109 19.60 2.86 20.35
C LEU A 109 19.37 1.44 19.86
N ASP A 110 20.40 0.61 19.87
CA ASP A 110 20.31 -0.83 19.54
C ASP A 110 19.10 -1.54 20.20
N LYS A 111 18.89 -1.31 21.50
CA LYS A 111 17.77 -1.87 22.27
C LYS A 111 16.38 -1.34 21.89
N HIS A 112 16.31 -0.26 21.11
CA HIS A 112 15.07 0.37 20.67
C HIS A 112 14.66 -0.03 19.25
N LEU A 113 15.45 -0.86 18.56
CA LEU A 113 15.08 -1.37 17.24
C LEU A 113 13.80 -2.20 17.34
N LEU A 114 12.88 -1.95 16.42
CA LEU A 114 11.64 -2.69 16.33
C LEU A 114 11.89 -4.14 15.88
N LYS A 115 10.85 -4.97 15.99
CA LYS A 115 10.90 -6.38 15.58
C LYS A 115 11.45 -6.58 14.16
N TYR A 116 11.06 -5.72 13.23
CA TYR A 116 11.43 -5.77 11.82
C TYR A 116 12.50 -4.73 11.43
N GLU A 117 13.24 -4.20 12.39
CA GLU A 117 14.36 -3.28 12.15
C GLU A 117 15.68 -3.92 12.58
N VAL A 118 16.75 -3.57 11.86
CA VAL A 118 18.14 -3.95 12.13
C VAL A 118 19.08 -2.81 11.81
N ILE A 119 20.30 -2.85 12.34
CA ILE A 119 21.41 -2.03 11.84
C ILE A 119 22.07 -2.79 10.68
N TYR A 120 22.25 -2.12 9.55
CA TYR A 120 22.94 -2.64 8.38
C TYR A 120 23.86 -1.56 7.77
N PRO A 121 25.10 -1.89 7.40
CA PRO A 121 25.74 -3.20 7.58
C PRO A 121 26.06 -3.52 9.05
N GLU A 122 26.41 -4.77 9.38
CA GLU A 122 26.68 -5.19 10.77
C GLU A 122 27.83 -4.41 11.42
N ASP A 123 28.78 -3.95 10.61
CA ASP A 123 29.94 -3.14 10.99
C ASP A 123 29.67 -1.63 10.95
N ALA A 124 28.39 -1.21 10.87
CA ALA A 124 28.03 0.20 10.86
C ALA A 124 28.66 0.96 12.05
N PRO A 125 29.16 2.19 11.83
CA PRO A 125 29.89 2.94 12.84
C PRO A 125 28.97 3.31 14.01
N ARG A 126 29.37 2.91 15.22
CA ARG A 126 28.76 3.39 16.45
C ARG A 126 29.14 4.86 16.67
N ILE A 127 28.15 5.71 16.92
CA ILE A 127 28.40 7.13 17.21
C ILE A 127 28.98 7.27 18.62
N THR A 128 28.30 6.67 19.59
CA THR A 128 28.70 6.68 21.00
C THR A 128 27.95 5.62 21.79
N SER A 129 28.22 5.49 23.09
CA SER A 129 27.40 4.73 24.03
C SER A 129 26.59 5.67 24.92
N PHE A 130 25.32 5.33 25.14
CA PHE A 130 24.43 6.08 26.02
C PHE A 130 23.80 5.12 27.04
N ARG A 131 24.19 5.27 28.31
CA ARG A 131 23.71 4.43 29.43
C ARG A 131 23.81 2.92 29.12
N GLY A 132 24.97 2.49 28.62
CA GLY A 132 25.25 1.08 28.32
C GLY A 132 24.66 0.54 27.01
N SER A 133 24.01 1.37 26.20
CA SER A 133 23.48 0.99 24.88
C SER A 133 24.19 1.74 23.76
N SER A 134 24.39 1.09 22.62
CA SER A 134 25.08 1.71 21.48
C SER A 134 24.12 2.63 20.72
N VAL A 135 24.60 3.83 20.41
CA VAL A 135 23.88 4.82 19.59
C VAL A 135 24.36 4.70 18.15
N TYR A 136 23.42 4.52 17.23
CA TYR A 136 23.67 4.50 15.79
C TYR A 136 22.93 5.64 15.10
N SER A 137 23.45 6.05 13.94
CA SER A 137 22.70 6.89 13.01
C SER A 137 21.49 6.10 12.50
N ARG A 138 20.34 6.76 12.41
CA ARG A 138 19.11 6.13 11.91
C ARG A 138 19.19 5.78 10.42
N GLU A 139 20.15 6.32 9.69
CA GLU A 139 20.41 5.95 8.29
C GLU A 139 20.83 4.48 8.12
N TYR A 140 21.48 3.90 9.13
CA TYR A 140 21.84 2.48 9.14
C TYR A 140 20.70 1.58 9.59
N VAL A 141 19.56 2.14 10.01
CA VAL A 141 18.38 1.34 10.35
C VAL A 141 17.72 0.91 9.07
N GLN A 142 17.70 -0.40 8.83
CA GLN A 142 17.02 -1.00 7.71
C GLN A 142 15.90 -1.91 8.16
N THR A 143 14.88 -2.04 7.32
CA THR A 143 13.77 -2.97 7.55
C THR A 143 14.09 -4.35 7.02
N VAL A 144 13.67 -5.37 7.77
CA VAL A 144 13.82 -6.78 7.42
C VAL A 144 12.45 -7.46 7.49
N HIS A 145 12.18 -8.32 6.51
CA HIS A 145 10.88 -8.96 6.37
C HIS A 145 11.01 -10.43 5.97
N SER A 146 9.93 -11.19 6.15
CA SER A 146 9.91 -12.61 5.80
C SER A 146 9.90 -12.83 4.28
N ASP A 147 10.23 -14.04 3.85
CA ASP A 147 10.14 -14.50 2.47
C ASP A 147 8.78 -14.18 1.80
N ILE A 148 7.67 -14.45 2.50
CA ILE A 148 6.31 -14.21 2.02
C ILE A 148 6.06 -12.71 1.80
N TYR A 149 6.61 -11.85 2.65
CA TYR A 149 6.47 -10.41 2.47
C TYR A 149 7.21 -9.96 1.21
N TRP A 150 8.47 -10.38 1.05
CA TRP A 150 9.26 -10.03 -0.14
C TRP A 150 8.62 -10.56 -1.43
N ARG A 151 8.05 -11.78 -1.40
CA ARG A 151 7.28 -12.33 -2.53
C ARG A 151 6.10 -11.43 -2.92
N ARG A 152 5.36 -10.91 -1.95
CA ARG A 152 4.27 -9.94 -2.19
C ARG A 152 4.75 -8.59 -2.71
N GLN A 153 6.01 -8.24 -2.48
CA GLN A 153 6.66 -7.07 -3.07
C GLN A 153 7.31 -7.38 -4.44
N GLY A 154 7.05 -8.57 -5.03
CA GLY A 154 7.63 -8.96 -6.31
C GLY A 154 9.14 -9.22 -6.23
N ARG A 155 9.61 -9.77 -5.11
CA ARG A 155 11.02 -10.09 -4.86
C ARG A 155 11.18 -11.50 -4.29
N VAL A 156 12.34 -12.09 -4.52
CA VAL A 156 12.73 -13.38 -3.95
C VAL A 156 14.04 -13.25 -3.20
N ILE A 157 14.22 -14.09 -2.19
CA ILE A 157 15.49 -14.19 -1.47
C ILE A 157 16.50 -14.85 -2.41
N ARG A 158 17.72 -14.30 -2.50
CA ARG A 158 18.77 -14.89 -3.34
C ARG A 158 19.13 -16.28 -2.84
N SER A 159 19.52 -17.16 -3.76
CA SER A 159 19.88 -18.53 -3.40
C SER A 159 21.06 -18.55 -2.43
N GLY A 160 20.94 -19.33 -1.34
CA GLY A 160 21.99 -19.50 -0.34
C GLY A 160 22.08 -18.41 0.74
N GLU A 161 21.22 -17.38 0.71
CA GLU A 161 21.18 -16.35 1.76
C GLU A 161 20.70 -16.93 3.10
N VAL A 162 21.31 -16.46 4.19
CA VAL A 162 20.91 -16.78 5.56
C VAL A 162 20.11 -15.63 6.14
N ALA A 163 19.11 -15.91 6.98
CA ALA A 163 18.30 -14.89 7.62
C ALA A 163 19.17 -13.93 8.44
N TYR A 164 19.08 -12.62 8.15
CA TYR A 164 19.82 -11.59 8.89
C TYR A 164 19.30 -11.43 10.33
N LYS A 165 18.01 -11.71 10.55
CA LYS A 165 17.39 -11.69 11.88
C LYS A 165 16.37 -12.81 12.00
N VAL A 166 16.41 -13.54 13.11
CA VAL A 166 15.36 -14.49 13.48
C VAL A 166 14.55 -13.91 14.62
N SER A 167 13.23 -13.84 14.44
CA SER A 167 12.29 -13.33 15.44
C SER A 167 11.22 -14.37 15.77
N LYS A 168 10.41 -14.12 16.80
CA LYS A 168 9.29 -15.00 17.13
C LYS A 168 8.10 -14.73 16.19
N ALA A 169 7.62 -15.75 15.50
CA ALA A 169 6.43 -15.67 14.66
C ALA A 169 5.16 -15.43 15.49
N ARG A 170 4.07 -15.06 14.82
CA ARG A 170 2.75 -15.03 15.47
C ARG A 170 2.31 -16.45 15.83
N PRO A 171 1.66 -16.66 16.99
CA PRO A 171 1.12 -17.97 17.34
C PRO A 171 0.20 -18.51 16.24
N LYS A 172 0.34 -19.80 15.94
CA LYS A 172 -0.43 -20.48 14.89
C LYS A 172 -1.17 -21.66 15.48
N TRP A 173 -2.46 -21.79 15.15
CA TRP A 173 -3.23 -22.98 15.50
C TRP A 173 -2.77 -24.16 14.64
N ASN A 174 -2.29 -25.23 15.27
CA ASN A 174 -1.95 -26.46 14.59
C ASN A 174 -3.18 -27.39 14.58
N LYS A 175 -3.69 -27.70 13.38
CA LYS A 175 -4.87 -28.54 13.20
C LYS A 175 -4.66 -29.99 13.64
N ILE A 176 -3.43 -30.50 13.51
CA ILE A 176 -3.10 -31.90 13.83
C ILE A 176 -3.02 -32.07 15.35
N SER A 177 -2.25 -31.20 16.01
CA SER A 177 -2.07 -31.30 17.47
C SER A 177 -3.18 -30.62 18.28
N GLN A 178 -4.13 -29.95 17.61
CA GLN A 178 -5.21 -29.15 18.22
C GLN A 178 -4.72 -28.19 19.31
N LYS A 179 -3.51 -27.65 19.13
CA LYS A 179 -2.86 -26.74 20.08
C LYS A 179 -2.36 -25.49 19.37
N MET A 180 -2.33 -24.40 20.12
CA MET A 180 -1.71 -23.15 19.66
C MET A 180 -0.20 -23.27 19.83
N VAL A 181 0.52 -23.35 18.71
CA VAL A 181 1.98 -23.37 18.70
C VAL A 181 2.47 -21.92 18.80
N ARG A 182 3.36 -21.68 19.77
CA ARG A 182 3.96 -20.37 20.06
C ARG A 182 5.45 -20.42 19.76
N ASP A 183 6.06 -19.24 19.68
CA ASP A 183 7.52 -19.07 19.58
C ASP A 183 8.20 -19.75 18.38
N LEU A 184 7.45 -20.01 17.30
CA LEU A 184 8.04 -20.48 16.05
C LEU A 184 9.07 -19.44 15.53
N PRO A 185 10.23 -19.87 15.01
CA PRO A 185 11.17 -18.95 14.40
C PRO A 185 10.56 -18.34 13.12
N LEU A 186 10.77 -17.03 12.97
CA LEU A 186 10.44 -16.25 11.78
C LEU A 186 11.73 -15.63 11.28
N GLU A 187 12.23 -16.19 10.18
CA GLU A 187 13.38 -15.69 9.45
C GLU A 187 13.03 -14.38 8.73
N LEU A 188 13.91 -13.39 8.86
CA LEU A 188 13.76 -12.06 8.30
C LEU A 188 15.01 -11.71 7.48
N PHE A 189 14.76 -11.17 6.31
CA PHE A 189 15.76 -10.84 5.31
C PHE A 189 15.67 -9.36 4.97
N GLY A 190 16.82 -8.74 4.74
CA GLY A 190 16.89 -7.35 4.26
C GLY A 190 16.72 -7.24 2.76
N TYR A 191 16.44 -6.03 2.27
CA TYR A 191 16.33 -5.77 0.83
C TYR A 191 17.59 -6.20 0.06
N TRP A 192 18.78 -6.02 0.65
CA TRP A 192 20.08 -6.38 0.08
C TRP A 192 20.26 -7.89 -0.17
N GLN A 193 19.48 -8.74 0.51
CA GLN A 193 19.50 -10.20 0.37
C GLN A 193 18.48 -10.70 -0.68
N THR A 194 17.81 -9.78 -1.37
CA THR A 194 16.73 -10.11 -2.31
C THR A 194 17.06 -9.66 -3.72
N GLU A 195 16.42 -10.31 -4.69
CA GLU A 195 16.45 -9.96 -6.10
C GLU A 195 15.03 -9.82 -6.65
N PRO A 196 14.85 -9.03 -7.74
CA PRO A 196 13.55 -8.93 -8.40
C PRO A 196 13.03 -10.30 -8.83
N PHE A 197 11.75 -10.57 -8.56
CA PHE A 197 11.10 -11.78 -9.04
C PHE A 197 11.05 -11.77 -10.56
N VAL A 198 11.50 -12.87 -11.18
CA VAL A 198 11.40 -13.06 -12.62
C VAL A 198 10.18 -13.93 -12.90
N PRO A 199 9.12 -13.39 -13.51
CA PRO A 199 7.92 -14.16 -13.77
C PRO A 199 8.18 -15.24 -14.83
N PRO A 200 7.51 -16.40 -14.73
CA PRO A 200 7.62 -17.46 -15.71
C PRO A 200 7.05 -17.02 -17.07
N VAL A 201 7.41 -17.75 -18.14
CA VAL A 201 6.95 -17.47 -19.51
C VAL A 201 5.84 -18.45 -19.87
N ALA A 202 4.75 -17.95 -20.45
CA ALA A 202 3.71 -18.80 -21.03
C ALA A 202 4.24 -19.58 -22.22
N LYS A 203 3.79 -20.83 -22.36
CA LYS A 203 4.20 -21.74 -23.44
C LYS A 203 3.00 -22.51 -23.97
N ASP A 204 2.93 -22.68 -25.28
CA ASP A 204 1.90 -23.45 -25.98
C ASP A 204 0.46 -23.02 -25.61
N GLY A 205 0.24 -21.71 -25.49
CA GLY A 205 -1.05 -21.14 -25.10
C GLY A 205 -1.46 -21.43 -23.65
N LYS A 206 -0.55 -21.92 -22.79
CA LYS A 206 -0.81 -22.24 -21.38
C LYS A 206 -0.14 -21.25 -20.43
N VAL A 207 -0.92 -20.83 -19.44
CA VAL A 207 -0.48 -19.93 -18.38
C VAL A 207 0.27 -20.73 -17.29
N PRO A 208 1.47 -20.31 -16.87
CA PRO A 208 2.19 -20.93 -15.76
C PRO A 208 1.43 -20.76 -14.44
N ARG A 209 1.37 -21.81 -13.62
CA ARG A 209 0.57 -21.86 -12.37
C ARG A 209 1.44 -22.17 -11.16
N ASN A 210 1.02 -21.72 -9.99
CA ASN A 210 1.55 -22.20 -8.71
C ASN A 210 0.98 -23.59 -8.35
N GLU A 211 1.40 -24.13 -7.20
CA GLU A 211 0.94 -25.43 -6.68
C GLU A 211 -0.59 -25.51 -6.44
N PHE A 212 -1.24 -24.35 -6.31
CA PHE A 212 -2.70 -24.25 -6.13
C PHE A 212 -3.46 -24.07 -7.45
N GLY A 213 -2.77 -24.11 -8.59
CA GLY A 213 -3.37 -23.97 -9.92
C GLY A 213 -3.72 -22.53 -10.33
N ASN A 214 -3.27 -21.52 -9.58
CA ASN A 214 -3.57 -20.10 -9.80
C ASN A 214 -2.29 -19.30 -10.12
N VAL A 215 -2.44 -18.03 -10.49
CA VAL A 215 -1.32 -17.08 -10.61
C VAL A 215 -1.31 -16.14 -9.43
N GLU A 216 -0.19 -16.03 -8.71
CA GLU A 216 0.01 -14.99 -7.69
C GLU A 216 0.44 -13.69 -8.37
N LEU A 217 -0.43 -12.67 -8.35
CA LEU A 217 -0.24 -11.40 -9.04
C LEU A 217 -0.36 -10.24 -8.03
N PHE A 218 0.56 -10.19 -7.05
CA PHE A 218 0.56 -9.13 -6.02
C PHE A 218 1.10 -7.79 -6.54
N GLN A 219 1.92 -7.84 -7.58
CA GLN A 219 2.54 -6.69 -8.23
C GLN A 219 2.42 -6.84 -9.75
N ALA A 220 2.39 -5.73 -10.48
CA ALA A 220 2.28 -5.74 -11.94
C ALA A 220 3.43 -6.50 -12.63
N ASN A 221 4.63 -6.47 -12.04
CA ASN A 221 5.81 -7.17 -12.56
C ASN A 221 5.81 -8.70 -12.31
N MET A 222 4.80 -9.24 -11.62
CA MET A 222 4.63 -10.68 -11.42
C MET A 222 3.83 -11.36 -12.53
N LEU A 223 3.30 -10.59 -13.49
CA LEU A 223 2.56 -11.14 -14.63
C LEU A 223 3.45 -12.05 -15.48
N PRO A 224 3.06 -13.32 -15.74
CA PRO A 224 3.80 -14.20 -16.62
C PRO A 224 4.04 -13.56 -17.99
N LYS A 225 5.24 -13.72 -18.53
CA LYS A 225 5.58 -13.15 -19.85
C LYS A 225 4.75 -13.82 -20.95
N GLY A 226 4.24 -13.03 -21.89
CA GLY A 226 3.31 -13.48 -22.94
C GLY A 226 1.86 -13.68 -22.46
N THR A 227 1.50 -13.10 -21.31
CA THR A 227 0.14 -13.15 -20.77
C THR A 227 -0.39 -11.75 -20.46
N VAL A 228 -1.70 -11.64 -20.34
CA VAL A 228 -2.42 -10.42 -19.96
C VAL A 228 -3.36 -10.70 -18.79
N HIS A 229 -3.49 -9.73 -17.90
CA HIS A 229 -4.46 -9.76 -16.80
C HIS A 229 -5.76 -9.06 -17.22
N LEU A 230 -6.88 -9.77 -17.08
CA LEU A 230 -8.22 -9.31 -17.42
C LEU A 230 -9.10 -9.31 -16.17
N PRO A 231 -9.32 -8.15 -15.52
CA PRO A 231 -10.18 -8.00 -14.33
C PRO A 231 -11.68 -8.05 -14.70
N ILE A 232 -12.09 -9.11 -15.40
CA ILE A 232 -13.44 -9.27 -15.93
C ILE A 232 -14.14 -10.46 -15.23
N PRO A 233 -15.29 -10.25 -14.56
CA PRO A 233 -15.99 -11.31 -13.87
C PRO A 233 -16.63 -12.30 -14.86
N GLY A 234 -16.65 -13.58 -14.51
CA GLY A 234 -17.32 -14.62 -15.31
C GLY A 234 -16.58 -15.06 -16.58
N LEU A 235 -15.41 -14.48 -16.87
CA LEU A 235 -14.61 -14.78 -18.06
C LEU A 235 -14.23 -16.26 -18.17
N LEU A 236 -13.95 -16.93 -17.04
CA LEU A 236 -13.61 -18.37 -17.00
C LEU A 236 -14.64 -19.25 -17.70
N ARG A 237 -15.94 -18.95 -17.55
CA ARG A 237 -17.01 -19.73 -18.21
C ARG A 237 -16.92 -19.62 -19.73
N ILE A 238 -16.57 -18.44 -20.24
CA ILE A 238 -16.46 -18.16 -21.66
C ILE A 238 -15.19 -18.80 -22.23
N ALA A 239 -14.07 -18.64 -21.54
CA ALA A 239 -12.81 -19.30 -21.89
C ALA A 239 -12.96 -20.83 -21.98
N ASN A 240 -13.66 -21.44 -21.02
CA ASN A 240 -13.93 -22.88 -21.04
C ASN A 240 -14.76 -23.32 -22.26
N LYS A 241 -15.73 -22.51 -22.73
CA LYS A 241 -16.50 -22.82 -23.94
C LYS A 241 -15.63 -22.78 -25.20
N LEU A 242 -14.62 -21.92 -25.22
CA LEU A 242 -13.71 -21.73 -26.34
C LEU A 242 -12.47 -22.63 -26.27
N GLY A 243 -12.30 -23.39 -25.18
CA GLY A 243 -11.12 -24.23 -24.96
C GLY A 243 -9.83 -23.43 -24.72
N ILE A 244 -9.94 -22.18 -24.26
CA ILE A 244 -8.81 -21.27 -24.03
C ILE A 244 -8.34 -21.37 -22.58
N ASP A 245 -7.03 -21.43 -22.36
CA ASP A 245 -6.45 -21.49 -21.02
C ASP A 245 -6.64 -20.17 -20.27
N CYS A 246 -7.33 -20.22 -19.13
CA CYS A 246 -7.70 -19.05 -18.34
C CYS A 246 -7.56 -19.36 -16.85
N VAL A 247 -6.72 -18.60 -16.16
CA VAL A 247 -6.30 -18.90 -14.78
C VAL A 247 -6.66 -17.74 -13.85
N PRO A 248 -7.29 -17.97 -12.69
CA PRO A 248 -7.63 -16.88 -11.79
C PRO A 248 -6.37 -16.24 -11.18
N ALA A 249 -6.36 -14.92 -11.06
CA ALA A 249 -5.27 -14.15 -10.46
C ALA A 249 -5.55 -13.91 -8.97
N VAL A 250 -4.65 -14.37 -8.10
CA VAL A 250 -4.66 -14.07 -6.67
C VAL A 250 -3.89 -12.77 -6.46
N VAL A 251 -4.60 -11.71 -6.10
CA VAL A 251 -4.02 -10.36 -5.89
C VAL A 251 -3.78 -10.05 -4.42
N GLY A 252 -4.28 -10.87 -3.51
CA GLY A 252 -4.12 -10.65 -2.08
C GLY A 252 -4.69 -11.76 -1.23
N PHE A 253 -4.72 -11.51 0.07
CA PHE A 253 -5.32 -12.41 1.05
C PHE A 253 -6.11 -11.59 2.06
N ASP A 254 -7.32 -12.04 2.37
CA ASP A 254 -8.17 -11.40 3.35
C ASP A 254 -8.40 -12.32 4.56
N VAL A 255 -8.57 -11.68 5.72
CA VAL A 255 -8.75 -12.34 7.01
C VAL A 255 -10.15 -12.01 7.49
N HIS A 256 -11.01 -13.02 7.59
CA HIS A 256 -12.36 -12.80 8.09
C HIS A 256 -12.33 -12.31 9.54
N ALA A 257 -12.95 -11.16 9.80
CA ALA A 257 -12.99 -10.50 11.12
C ALA A 257 -13.55 -11.38 12.26
N ARG A 258 -14.25 -12.49 11.94
CA ARG A 258 -14.82 -13.44 12.91
C ARG A 258 -13.95 -14.68 13.17
N GLY A 259 -12.64 -14.60 12.91
CA GLY A 259 -11.69 -15.70 13.17
C GLY A 259 -11.67 -16.79 12.10
N GLY A 260 -12.28 -16.53 10.93
CA GLY A 260 -12.39 -17.46 9.82
C GLY A 260 -11.18 -17.44 8.89
N GLY A 261 -10.01 -17.86 9.40
CA GLY A 261 -8.80 -18.12 8.59
C GLY A 261 -8.36 -16.98 7.66
N THR A 262 -7.41 -17.29 6.77
CA THR A 262 -6.94 -16.40 5.71
C THR A 262 -7.31 -17.04 4.38
N HIS A 263 -7.92 -16.29 3.48
CA HIS A 263 -8.37 -16.79 2.17
C HIS A 263 -7.82 -15.92 1.04
N PRO A 264 -7.52 -16.50 -0.14
CA PRO A 264 -7.04 -15.74 -1.28
C PRO A 264 -8.15 -14.81 -1.81
N VAL A 265 -7.77 -13.60 -2.18
CA VAL A 265 -8.61 -12.63 -2.89
C VAL A 265 -8.26 -12.74 -4.36
N TYR A 266 -9.27 -13.03 -5.18
CA TYR A 266 -9.16 -13.12 -6.62
C TYR A 266 -9.62 -11.83 -7.28
N ASP A 267 -8.86 -11.37 -8.27
CA ASP A 267 -9.28 -10.28 -9.15
C ASP A 267 -8.97 -10.68 -10.58
N GLY A 268 -10.00 -10.95 -11.37
CA GLY A 268 -9.85 -11.31 -12.77
C GLY A 268 -9.10 -12.61 -13.04
N PHE A 269 -8.61 -12.70 -14.28
CA PHE A 269 -7.96 -13.87 -14.84
C PHE A 269 -6.72 -13.48 -15.65
N VAL A 270 -5.74 -14.38 -15.67
CA VAL A 270 -4.57 -14.33 -16.55
C VAL A 270 -4.82 -15.27 -17.72
N VAL A 271 -4.56 -14.76 -18.92
CA VAL A 271 -4.69 -15.49 -20.20
C VAL A 271 -3.49 -15.19 -21.09
N CYS A 272 -3.14 -16.09 -22.00
CA CYS A 272 -2.09 -15.81 -22.98
C CYS A 272 -2.52 -14.67 -23.92
N GLU A 273 -1.56 -13.82 -24.28
CA GLU A 273 -1.83 -12.57 -25.01
C GLU A 273 -2.50 -12.82 -26.37
N GLU A 274 -2.14 -13.92 -27.05
CA GLU A 274 -2.72 -14.31 -28.34
C GLU A 274 -4.24 -14.56 -28.30
N PHE A 275 -4.81 -14.89 -27.13
CA PHE A 275 -6.24 -15.18 -26.99
C PHE A 275 -7.06 -14.00 -26.46
N LYS A 276 -6.41 -12.89 -26.11
CA LYS A 276 -7.05 -11.72 -25.51
C LYS A 276 -8.23 -11.22 -26.34
N GLU A 277 -7.99 -10.91 -27.61
CA GLU A 277 -9.00 -10.31 -28.50
C GLU A 277 -10.18 -11.25 -28.73
N VAL A 278 -9.92 -12.55 -28.89
CA VAL A 278 -10.95 -13.59 -29.06
C VAL A 278 -11.83 -13.69 -27.81
N LEU A 279 -11.22 -13.66 -26.62
CA LEU A 279 -11.96 -13.72 -25.36
C LEU A 279 -12.80 -12.49 -25.10
N LEU A 280 -12.28 -11.29 -25.40
CA LEU A 280 -13.01 -10.04 -25.23
C LEU A 280 -14.21 -9.97 -26.17
N ALA A 281 -14.04 -10.32 -27.44
CA ALA A 281 -15.15 -10.38 -28.39
C ALA A 281 -16.24 -11.37 -27.95
N ALA A 282 -15.85 -12.57 -27.50
CA ALA A 282 -16.80 -13.56 -27.00
C ALA A 282 -17.48 -13.13 -25.69
N TYR A 283 -16.79 -12.37 -24.85
CA TYR A 283 -17.36 -11.77 -23.63
C TYR A 283 -18.44 -10.75 -23.97
N ASP A 284 -18.16 -9.83 -24.88
CA ASP A 284 -19.10 -8.80 -25.31
C ASP A 284 -20.36 -9.41 -25.94
N GLU A 285 -20.20 -10.44 -26.76
CA GLU A 285 -21.32 -11.16 -27.37
C GLU A 285 -22.20 -11.87 -26.31
N GLU A 286 -21.58 -12.54 -25.33
CA GLU A 286 -22.32 -13.20 -24.25
C GLU A 286 -23.04 -12.19 -23.35
N GLU A 287 -22.45 -11.02 -23.08
CA GLU A 287 -23.08 -9.93 -22.34
C GLU A 287 -24.29 -9.37 -23.11
N GLU A 288 -24.18 -9.16 -24.42
CA GLU A 288 -25.30 -8.71 -25.25
C GLU A 288 -26.43 -9.75 -25.27
N ASN A 289 -26.09 -11.03 -25.45
CA ASN A 289 -27.05 -12.13 -25.43
C ASN A 289 -27.74 -12.28 -24.06
N SER A 290 -26.99 -12.11 -22.96
CA SER A 290 -27.53 -12.10 -21.60
C SER A 290 -28.52 -10.95 -21.40
N ARG A 291 -28.17 -9.75 -21.89
CA ARG A 291 -29.03 -8.56 -21.84
C ARG A 291 -30.33 -8.75 -22.61
N LYS A 292 -30.27 -9.31 -23.83
CA LYS A 292 -31.46 -9.64 -24.65
C LYS A 292 -32.36 -10.64 -23.91
N ARG A 293 -31.80 -11.74 -23.39
CA ARG A 293 -32.54 -12.74 -22.60
C ARG A 293 -33.18 -12.14 -21.33
N LEU A 294 -32.50 -11.23 -20.64
CA LEU A 294 -33.05 -10.56 -19.47
C LEU A 294 -34.20 -9.63 -19.85
N GLN A 295 -34.08 -8.91 -20.96
CA GLN A 295 -35.14 -8.04 -21.48
C GLN A 295 -36.36 -8.86 -21.89
N GLU A 296 -36.18 -9.97 -22.60
CA GLU A 296 -37.25 -10.91 -22.96
C GLU A 296 -37.94 -11.48 -21.71
N LYS A 297 -37.19 -11.89 -20.69
CA LYS A 297 -37.77 -12.35 -19.42
C LYS A 297 -38.59 -11.25 -18.74
N LYS A 298 -38.12 -9.99 -18.77
CA LYS A 298 -38.85 -8.84 -18.23
C LYS A 298 -40.14 -8.58 -19.02
N THR A 299 -40.10 -8.58 -20.35
CA THR A 299 -41.28 -8.36 -21.20
C THR A 299 -42.31 -9.46 -21.02
N ILE A 300 -41.89 -10.73 -21.02
CA ILE A 300 -42.78 -11.88 -20.75
C ILE A 300 -43.44 -11.76 -19.37
N ARG A 301 -42.68 -11.35 -18.34
CA ARG A 301 -43.23 -11.14 -16.99
C ARG A 301 -44.24 -9.99 -16.96
N ALA A 302 -43.95 -8.87 -17.62
CA ALA A 302 -44.85 -7.73 -17.72
C ALA A 302 -46.16 -8.13 -18.43
N LEU A 303 -46.09 -8.85 -19.54
CA LEU A 303 -47.27 -9.35 -20.26
C LEU A 303 -48.12 -10.30 -19.42
N LYS A 304 -47.49 -11.22 -18.67
CA LYS A 304 -48.20 -12.11 -17.72
C LYS A 304 -48.92 -11.30 -16.63
N ASN A 305 -48.27 -10.27 -16.09
CA ASN A 305 -48.87 -9.38 -15.08
C ASN A 305 -50.03 -8.58 -15.65
N TRP A 306 -49.88 -8.00 -16.85
CA TRP A 306 -50.94 -7.28 -17.55
C TRP A 306 -52.15 -8.16 -17.82
N ARG A 307 -51.94 -9.37 -18.32
CA ARG A 307 -53.00 -10.35 -18.53
C ARG A 307 -53.74 -10.66 -17.23
N ARG A 308 -53.03 -10.80 -16.11
CA ARG A 308 -53.65 -11.02 -14.78
C ARG A 308 -54.49 -9.81 -14.35
N LEU A 309 -53.96 -8.60 -14.50
CA LEU A 309 -54.64 -7.35 -14.14
C LEU A 309 -55.94 -7.16 -14.93
N VAL A 310 -55.88 -7.32 -16.26
CA VAL A 310 -57.06 -7.20 -17.14
C VAL A 310 -58.11 -8.25 -16.78
N LYS A 311 -57.72 -9.52 -16.60
CA LYS A 311 -58.64 -10.58 -16.17
C LYS A 311 -59.31 -10.23 -14.83
N SER A 312 -58.54 -9.76 -13.84
CA SER A 312 -59.08 -9.36 -12.54
C SER A 312 -60.04 -8.17 -12.65
N ALA A 313 -59.75 -7.19 -13.51
CA ALA A 313 -60.64 -6.06 -13.77
C ALA A 313 -61.96 -6.49 -14.43
N MET A 314 -61.89 -7.37 -15.45
CA MET A 314 -63.08 -7.92 -16.11
C MET A 314 -63.95 -8.74 -15.15
N ILE A 315 -63.33 -9.57 -14.29
CA ILE A 315 -64.05 -10.33 -13.26
C ILE A 315 -64.74 -9.37 -12.28
N ARG A 316 -64.04 -8.32 -11.82
CA ARG A 316 -64.60 -7.32 -10.91
C ARG A 316 -65.76 -6.55 -11.54
N ASP A 317 -65.65 -6.16 -12.80
CA ASP A 317 -66.74 -5.51 -13.55
C ASP A 317 -67.95 -6.44 -13.71
N LYS A 318 -67.72 -7.71 -14.06
CA LYS A 318 -68.78 -8.72 -14.17
C LYS A 318 -69.51 -8.95 -12.84
N VAL A 319 -68.77 -9.01 -11.73
CA VAL A 319 -69.36 -9.11 -10.38
C VAL A 319 -70.15 -7.85 -10.04
N ARG A 320 -69.61 -6.65 -10.32
CA ARG A 320 -70.30 -5.38 -10.10
C ARG A 320 -71.63 -5.31 -10.87
N LYS A 321 -71.63 -5.65 -12.15
CA LYS A 321 -72.85 -5.69 -12.99
C LYS A 321 -73.87 -6.75 -12.58
N LYS A 322 -73.46 -7.80 -11.85
CA LYS A 322 -74.37 -8.87 -11.43
C LYS A 322 -74.99 -8.62 -10.05
N TYR A 323 -74.31 -7.87 -9.19
CA TYR A 323 -74.70 -7.72 -7.77
C TYR A 323 -74.85 -6.26 -7.29
N LEU A 324 -74.47 -5.26 -8.10
CA LEU A 324 -74.53 -3.83 -7.75
C LEU A 324 -75.33 -2.98 -8.76
N SER A 325 -76.07 -3.60 -9.69
CA SER A 325 -76.94 -2.90 -10.65
C SER A 325 -78.44 -2.99 -10.32
N GLU A 326 -78.79 -3.48 -9.14
CA GLU A 326 -80.15 -3.47 -8.59
C GLU A 326 -80.15 -2.68 -7.27
N VAL A 327 -80.00 -1.36 -7.38
CA VAL A 327 -80.53 -0.33 -6.46
C VAL A 327 -80.95 0.85 -7.30
#